data_AF-A0A8J8EEU4-F1
#
_entry.id   AF-A0A8J8EEU4-F1
#
_cell.length_a   1.000
_cell.length_b   1.000
_cell.length_c   1.000
_cell.angle_alpha   90.00
_cell.angle_beta   90.00
_cell.angle_gamma   90.00
#
_symmetry.space_group_name_H-M   'P 1'
#
loop_
_entity.id
_entity.type
_entity.pdbx_description
1 polymer ?
#
loop_
_entity_poly.entity_id
_entity_poly.type
_entity_poly.pdbx_seq_one_letter_code
_entity_poly.pdbx_strand_id
1 'polypeptide(L)'
;MRRRALLAIFVVLLLVGAYGAYVVSYPKYPEAEGCVNPFAVTKPVDKFQENWSRAHVFFKLATMRDFWKLAKPWDVDYSHVKIVKHTIEYNGEEITMLAMGILLKDKEHVIALYEFSKPVQGVKIQGYVFKVVNGQIKTEEVLTNGRVTPLSGCQHECSTASDCGPFGRCIPYCCDHDWGCIASCCGDCAFSCGSCMRGNAGGCASCLYCVLVSCPYCATSCCEEEGTYCDYLSPGP
;
A
#
# COMPACT_ATOMS: atom_id res chain seq x y z
N MET A 1 44.08 -31.90 3.56
CA MET A 1 42.96 -31.11 4.13
C MET A 1 43.23 -29.60 4.17
N ARG A 2 44.40 -29.13 4.62
CA ARG A 2 44.75 -27.70 4.76
C ARG A 2 44.54 -26.81 3.51
N ARG A 3 44.91 -27.29 2.31
CA ARG A 3 44.73 -26.54 1.04
C ARG A 3 43.27 -26.35 0.63
N ARG A 4 42.38 -27.31 0.91
CA ARG A 4 40.95 -27.21 0.60
C ARG A 4 40.23 -26.23 1.54
N ALA A 5 40.63 -26.21 2.82
CA ALA A 5 40.12 -25.23 3.78
C ALA A 5 40.54 -23.79 3.43
N LEU A 6 41.80 -23.58 3.02
CA LEU A 6 42.29 -22.27 2.57
C LEU A 6 41.54 -21.77 1.32
N LEU A 7 41.28 -22.65 0.35
CA LEU A 7 40.47 -22.31 -0.83
C LEU A 7 39.03 -21.94 -0.45
N ALA A 8 38.40 -22.69 0.45
CA ALA A 8 37.04 -22.39 0.90
C ALA A 8 36.96 -21.02 1.61
N ILE A 9 37.93 -20.72 2.48
CA ILE A 9 38.01 -19.41 3.17
C ILE A 9 38.22 -18.28 2.16
N PHE A 10 39.06 -18.49 1.14
CA PHE A 10 39.29 -17.49 0.10
C PHE A 10 38.03 -17.21 -0.73
N VAL A 11 37.26 -18.25 -1.06
CA VAL A 11 35.96 -18.10 -1.74
C VAL A 11 34.96 -17.35 -0.87
N VAL A 12 34.89 -17.67 0.43
CA VAL A 12 34.02 -16.94 1.38
C VAL A 12 34.42 -15.46 1.47
N LEU A 13 35.71 -15.16 1.60
CA LEU A 13 36.19 -13.78 1.66
C LEU A 13 35.92 -13.01 0.35
N LEU A 14 36.05 -13.66 -0.81
CA LEU A 14 35.69 -13.05 -2.09
C LEU A 14 34.19 -12.77 -2.18
N LEU A 15 33.34 -13.69 -1.71
CA LEU A 15 31.89 -13.48 -1.67
C LEU A 15 31.51 -12.34 -0.72
N VAL A 16 32.14 -12.26 0.46
CA VAL A 16 31.92 -11.17 1.42
C VAL A 16 32.43 -9.83 0.88
N GLY A 17 33.61 -9.80 0.25
CA GLY A 17 34.17 -8.60 -0.37
C GLY A 17 33.32 -8.10 -1.53
N ALA A 18 32.86 -9.01 -2.39
CA ALA A 18 31.92 -8.70 -3.47
C ALA A 18 30.59 -8.17 -2.93
N TYR A 19 30.06 -8.77 -1.85
CA TYR A 19 28.85 -8.32 -1.20
C TYR A 19 29.02 -6.93 -0.55
N GLY A 20 30.13 -6.69 0.12
CA GLY A 20 30.46 -5.39 0.72
C GLY A 20 30.58 -4.28 -0.33
N ALA A 21 31.31 -4.54 -1.42
CA ALA A 21 31.42 -3.62 -2.55
C ALA A 21 30.06 -3.34 -3.19
N TYR A 22 29.24 -4.38 -3.36
CA TYR A 22 27.89 -4.29 -3.90
C TYR A 22 26.98 -3.39 -3.05
N VAL A 23 26.97 -3.58 -1.72
CA VAL A 23 26.17 -2.78 -0.78
C VAL A 23 26.59 -1.30 -0.79
N VAL A 24 27.90 -1.01 -0.89
CA VAL A 24 28.42 0.37 -0.95
C VAL A 24 28.15 1.03 -2.30
N SER A 25 28.14 0.26 -3.40
CA SER A 25 27.87 0.77 -4.74
C SER A 25 26.39 0.97 -5.05
N TYR A 26 25.48 0.59 -4.15
CA TYR A 26 24.05 0.77 -4.41
C TYR A 26 23.73 2.25 -4.57
N PRO A 27 23.09 2.65 -5.68
CA PRO A 27 22.60 4.01 -5.80
C PRO A 27 21.69 4.29 -4.61
N LYS A 28 21.98 5.37 -3.87
CA LYS A 28 21.05 5.84 -2.84
C LYS A 28 19.68 6.02 -3.50
N TYR A 29 18.64 5.53 -2.84
CA TYR A 29 17.30 5.77 -3.32
C TYR A 29 17.03 7.27 -3.29
N PRO A 30 16.35 7.81 -4.31
CA PRO A 30 15.81 9.15 -4.20
C PRO A 30 14.84 9.23 -3.01
N GLU A 31 14.83 10.39 -2.34
CA GLU A 31 13.84 10.66 -1.31
C GLU A 31 12.47 10.80 -1.97
N ALA A 32 11.51 10.04 -1.46
CA ALA A 32 10.11 10.13 -1.86
C ALA A 32 9.34 10.75 -0.68
N GLU A 33 9.12 12.06 -0.74
CA GLU A 33 8.26 12.78 0.21
C GLU A 33 6.90 13.06 -0.46
N GLY A 34 5.82 12.52 0.10
CA GLY A 34 4.43 12.70 -0.39
C GLY A 34 3.87 11.57 -1.25
N CYS A 35 2.54 11.56 -1.41
CA CYS A 35 1.79 10.60 -2.24
C CYS A 35 1.95 10.92 -3.73
N VAL A 36 3.06 10.52 -4.33
CA VAL A 36 3.27 10.66 -5.78
C VAL A 36 2.81 9.39 -6.49
N ASN A 37 1.82 9.50 -7.38
CA ASN A 37 1.46 8.43 -8.30
C ASN A 37 2.37 8.50 -9.55
N PRO A 38 3.37 7.61 -9.70
CA PRO A 38 4.30 7.65 -10.83
C PRO A 38 3.59 7.42 -12.16
N PHE A 39 2.44 6.73 -12.17
CA PHE A 39 1.67 6.47 -13.38
C PHE A 39 0.90 7.70 -13.89
N ALA A 40 0.68 8.71 -13.05
CA ALA A 40 0.05 9.96 -13.48
C ALA A 40 0.99 10.83 -14.35
N VAL A 41 2.30 10.66 -14.17
CA VAL A 41 3.33 11.49 -14.81
C VAL A 41 4.09 10.77 -15.91
N THR A 42 3.77 9.50 -16.14
CA THR A 42 4.35 8.67 -17.21
C THR A 42 3.28 8.28 -18.21
N LYS A 43 3.60 8.29 -19.50
CA LYS A 43 2.68 7.79 -20.54
C LYS A 43 3.16 6.43 -21.05
N PRO A 44 2.29 5.39 -21.12
CA PRO A 44 2.67 4.12 -21.70
C PRO A 44 2.88 4.29 -23.22
N VAL A 45 4.03 3.82 -23.70
CA VAL A 45 4.39 3.82 -25.13
C VAL A 45 4.25 2.42 -25.71
N ASP A 46 4.83 1.43 -25.03
CA ASP A 46 4.82 0.03 -25.47
C ASP A 46 4.83 -0.94 -24.27
N LYS A 47 4.36 -2.17 -24.50
CA LYS A 47 4.28 -3.24 -23.51
C LYS A 47 4.54 -4.59 -24.17
N PHE A 48 5.53 -5.32 -23.65
CA PHE A 48 5.77 -6.70 -24.06
C PHE A 48 6.09 -7.60 -22.86
N GLN A 49 5.66 -8.85 -22.97
CA GLN A 49 5.94 -9.86 -21.95
C GLN A 49 7.36 -10.39 -22.12
N GLU A 50 8.12 -10.40 -21.03
CA GLU A 50 9.47 -10.93 -20.98
C GLU A 50 9.45 -12.42 -20.62
N ASN A 51 10.14 -13.24 -21.42
CA ASN A 51 10.26 -14.66 -21.18
C ASN A 51 11.61 -14.97 -20.53
N TRP A 52 11.72 -14.68 -19.23
CA TRP A 52 12.94 -14.97 -18.47
C TRP A 52 12.98 -16.42 -17.99
N SER A 53 14.18 -16.99 -17.95
CA SER A 53 14.37 -18.33 -17.37
C SER A 53 14.14 -18.29 -15.86
N ARG A 54 13.69 -19.43 -15.27
CA ARG A 54 13.50 -19.55 -13.82
C ARG A 54 14.74 -19.17 -13.02
N ALA A 55 15.93 -19.54 -13.51
CA ALA A 55 17.20 -19.19 -12.89
C ALA A 55 17.41 -17.66 -12.89
N HIS A 56 17.13 -16.98 -14.00
CA HIS A 56 17.26 -15.53 -14.10
C HIS A 56 16.29 -14.84 -13.13
N VAL A 57 15.02 -15.24 -13.12
CA VAL A 57 14.00 -14.72 -12.19
C VAL A 57 14.45 -14.90 -10.75
N PHE A 58 14.90 -16.11 -10.38
CA PHE A 58 15.42 -16.40 -9.04
C PHE A 58 16.56 -15.46 -8.68
N PHE A 59 17.58 -15.31 -9.54
CA PHE A 59 18.70 -14.41 -9.26
C PHE A 59 18.26 -12.95 -9.14
N LYS A 60 17.37 -12.47 -10.02
CA LYS A 60 16.85 -11.09 -9.95
C LYS A 60 16.14 -10.84 -8.62
N LEU A 61 15.21 -11.71 -8.24
CA LEU A 61 14.44 -11.54 -7.00
C LEU A 61 15.30 -11.76 -5.76
N ALA A 62 16.19 -12.77 -5.76
CA ALA A 62 17.08 -13.06 -4.65
C ALA A 62 18.05 -11.91 -4.35
N THR A 63 18.50 -11.19 -5.38
CA THR A 63 19.41 -10.04 -5.23
C THR A 63 18.70 -8.73 -4.95
N MET A 64 17.37 -8.67 -5.10
CA MET A 64 16.58 -7.47 -4.87
C MET A 64 16.18 -7.35 -3.40
N ARG A 65 16.83 -6.44 -2.67
CA ARG A 65 16.58 -6.22 -1.23
C ARG A 65 15.13 -5.87 -0.92
N ASP A 66 14.50 -5.05 -1.77
CA ASP A 66 13.14 -4.56 -1.55
C ASP A 66 12.08 -5.64 -1.71
N PHE A 67 12.31 -6.59 -2.62
CA PHE A 67 11.47 -7.76 -2.77
C PHE A 67 11.38 -8.54 -1.44
N TRP A 68 12.51 -8.80 -0.79
CA TRP A 68 12.55 -9.55 0.47
C TRP A 68 11.93 -8.83 1.67
N LYS A 69 11.77 -7.50 1.59
CA LYS A 69 11.04 -6.74 2.62
C LYS A 69 9.55 -6.99 2.52
N LEU A 70 9.01 -7.06 1.30
CA LEU A 70 7.61 -7.39 1.04
C LEU A 70 7.32 -8.90 1.11
N ALA A 71 8.29 -9.74 0.77
CA ALA A 71 8.07 -11.18 0.71
C ALA A 71 8.04 -11.85 2.09
N LYS A 72 8.47 -11.18 3.16
CA LYS A 72 8.39 -11.75 4.51
C LYS A 72 7.03 -11.43 5.13
N PRO A 73 6.34 -12.40 5.75
CA PRO A 73 6.83 -13.73 6.16
C PRO A 73 6.57 -14.87 5.16
N TRP A 74 6.11 -14.56 3.95
CA TRP A 74 5.60 -15.55 3.00
C TRP A 74 6.68 -16.33 2.25
N ASP A 75 6.29 -17.54 1.84
CA ASP A 75 7.04 -18.35 0.90
C ASP A 75 6.73 -17.94 -0.55
N VAL A 76 7.76 -17.81 -1.39
CA VAL A 76 7.63 -17.32 -2.76
C VAL A 76 7.50 -18.47 -3.77
N ASP A 77 6.60 -18.35 -4.75
CA ASP A 77 6.55 -19.23 -5.92
C ASP A 77 7.29 -18.63 -7.12
N TYR A 78 8.55 -19.01 -7.28
CA TYR A 78 9.39 -18.57 -8.40
C TYR A 78 9.01 -19.17 -9.75
N SER A 79 8.13 -20.17 -9.78
CA SER A 79 7.83 -20.91 -11.01
C SER A 79 6.77 -20.24 -11.89
N HIS A 80 5.97 -19.34 -11.32
CA HIS A 80 4.85 -18.65 -11.97
C HIS A 80 4.99 -17.13 -12.06
N VAL A 81 6.21 -16.61 -11.92
CA VAL A 81 6.46 -15.17 -12.03
C VAL A 81 6.18 -14.69 -13.45
N LYS A 82 5.37 -13.63 -13.57
CA LYS A 82 5.11 -12.95 -14.83
C LYS A 82 5.86 -11.63 -14.85
N ILE A 83 6.60 -11.38 -15.93
CA ILE A 83 7.39 -10.16 -16.09
C ILE A 83 6.94 -9.49 -17.37
N VAL A 84 6.66 -8.20 -17.26
CA VAL A 84 6.30 -7.35 -18.38
C VAL A 84 7.24 -6.16 -18.39
N LYS A 85 7.85 -5.93 -19.54
CA LYS A 85 8.62 -4.73 -19.78
C LYS A 85 7.72 -3.71 -20.46
N HIS A 86 7.65 -2.54 -19.84
CA HIS A 86 6.96 -1.37 -20.34
C HIS A 86 7.97 -0.34 -20.78
N THR A 87 7.75 0.24 -21.96
CA THR A 87 8.40 1.51 -22.35
C THR A 87 7.43 2.62 -22.02
N ILE A 88 7.88 3.59 -21.23
CA ILE A 88 7.06 4.73 -20.80
C ILE A 88 7.79 6.03 -21.12
N GLU A 89 7.04 7.06 -21.48
CA GLU A 89 7.56 8.41 -21.68
C GLU A 89 7.51 9.18 -20.37
N TYR A 90 8.62 9.80 -19.98
CA TYR A 90 8.74 10.64 -18.80
C TYR A 90 9.65 11.84 -19.10
N ASN A 91 9.14 13.06 -18.90
CA ASN A 91 9.84 14.31 -19.22
C ASN A 91 10.41 14.36 -20.67
N GLY A 92 9.70 13.77 -21.63
CA GLY A 92 10.12 13.71 -23.05
C GLY A 92 11.21 12.67 -23.36
N GLU A 93 11.60 11.84 -22.38
CA GLU A 93 12.50 10.71 -22.59
C GLU A 93 11.76 9.37 -22.48
N GLU A 94 12.16 8.39 -23.29
CA GLU A 94 11.71 7.01 -23.13
C GLU A 94 12.53 6.30 -22.04
N ILE A 95 11.84 5.78 -21.04
CA ILE A 95 12.43 4.96 -19.97
C ILE A 95 11.73 3.60 -19.91
N THR A 96 12.41 2.64 -19.30
CA THR A 96 11.87 1.29 -19.13
C THR A 96 11.34 1.11 -17.72
N MET A 97 10.16 0.52 -17.59
CA MET A 97 9.62 0.02 -16.33
C MET A 97 9.44 -1.50 -16.42
N LEU A 98 10.07 -2.23 -15.51
CA LEU A 98 9.84 -3.66 -15.35
C LEU A 98 8.73 -3.87 -14.32
N ALA A 99 7.63 -4.49 -14.74
CA ALA A 99 6.54 -4.92 -13.85
C ALA A 99 6.62 -6.43 -13.64
N MET A 100 6.73 -6.87 -12.39
CA MET A 100 6.87 -8.27 -12.00
C MET A 100 5.69 -8.66 -11.11
N GLY A 101 4.90 -9.64 -11.54
CA GLY A 101 3.85 -10.27 -10.73
C GLY A 101 4.35 -11.59 -10.17
N ILE A 102 4.44 -11.69 -8.85
CA ILE A 102 5.08 -12.79 -8.13
C ILE A 102 4.04 -13.41 -7.20
N LEU A 103 3.58 -14.61 -7.54
CA LEU A 103 2.63 -15.36 -6.71
C LEU A 103 3.35 -15.91 -5.47
N LEU A 104 2.70 -15.83 -4.31
CA LEU A 104 3.17 -16.47 -3.09
C LEU A 104 2.62 -17.90 -3.00
N LYS A 105 3.29 -18.79 -2.26
CA LYS A 105 2.94 -20.22 -2.20
C LYS A 105 1.57 -20.49 -1.58
N ASP A 106 1.04 -19.57 -0.78
CA ASP A 106 -0.32 -19.64 -0.25
C ASP A 106 -1.39 -19.49 -1.35
N LYS A 107 -1.01 -19.00 -2.53
CA LYS A 107 -1.87 -18.72 -3.69
C LYS A 107 -2.95 -17.67 -3.43
N GLU A 108 -2.93 -17.04 -2.26
CA GLU A 108 -3.83 -15.95 -1.88
C GLU A 108 -3.16 -14.60 -2.10
N HIS A 109 -1.84 -14.52 -2.00
CA HIS A 109 -1.13 -13.26 -2.11
C HIS A 109 -0.28 -13.16 -3.39
N VAL A 110 -0.25 -11.97 -3.97
CA VAL A 110 0.56 -11.62 -5.14
C VAL A 110 1.34 -10.37 -4.82
N ILE A 111 2.66 -10.43 -4.98
CA ILE A 111 3.52 -9.26 -4.94
C ILE A 111 3.64 -8.70 -6.35
N ALA A 112 3.24 -7.44 -6.53
CA ALA A 112 3.54 -6.70 -7.75
C ALA A 112 4.70 -5.76 -7.48
N LEU A 113 5.75 -5.84 -8.30
CA LEU A 113 6.96 -5.05 -8.13
C LEU A 113 7.30 -4.32 -9.43
N TYR A 114 7.47 -3.01 -9.32
CA TYR A 114 7.77 -2.09 -10.39
C TYR A 114 9.18 -1.51 -10.18
N GLU A 115 10.04 -1.69 -11.16
CA GLU A 115 11.40 -1.14 -11.17
C GLU A 115 11.57 -0.25 -12.39
N PHE A 116 11.87 1.02 -12.17
CA PHE A 116 12.11 2.01 -13.22
C PHE A 116 13.60 2.06 -13.54
N SER A 117 13.94 2.16 -14.84
CA SER A 117 15.32 2.29 -15.31
C SER A 117 15.95 3.62 -14.90
N LYS A 118 15.12 4.64 -14.67
CA LYS A 118 15.49 5.94 -14.11
C LYS A 118 14.47 6.36 -13.04
N PRO A 119 14.87 7.11 -11.99
CA PRO A 119 13.93 7.66 -11.02
C PRO A 119 12.86 8.57 -11.67
N VAL A 120 11.59 8.29 -11.42
CA VAL A 120 10.42 9.08 -11.85
C VAL A 120 9.89 9.84 -10.65
N GLN A 121 9.93 11.18 -10.64
CA GLN A 121 9.50 12.03 -9.51
C GLN A 121 9.88 11.47 -8.12
N GLY A 122 11.13 11.05 -7.96
CA GLY A 122 11.60 10.50 -6.69
C GLY A 122 11.26 9.03 -6.41
N VAL A 123 10.69 8.29 -7.38
CA VAL A 123 10.39 6.86 -7.28
C VAL A 123 11.30 6.06 -8.21
N LYS A 124 12.07 5.11 -7.66
CA LYS A 124 12.90 4.16 -8.42
C LYS A 124 12.31 2.75 -8.38
N ILE A 125 11.78 2.35 -7.24
CA ILE A 125 11.15 1.05 -7.04
C ILE A 125 9.84 1.27 -6.29
N GLN A 126 8.78 0.61 -6.75
CA GLN A 126 7.50 0.56 -6.06
C GLN A 126 7.03 -0.89 -6.00
N GLY A 127 6.45 -1.32 -4.88
CA GLY A 127 5.91 -2.67 -4.74
C GLY A 127 4.61 -2.66 -3.98
N TYR A 128 3.78 -3.67 -4.23
CA TYR A 128 2.47 -3.85 -3.63
C TYR A 128 2.31 -5.31 -3.22
N VAL A 129 1.73 -5.54 -2.05
CA VAL A 129 1.23 -6.86 -1.64
C VAL A 129 -0.27 -6.84 -1.86
N PHE A 130 -0.75 -7.73 -2.71
CA PHE A 130 -2.18 -7.93 -2.94
C PHE A 130 -2.63 -9.24 -2.33
N LYS A 131 -3.78 -9.23 -1.67
CA LYS A 131 -4.52 -10.41 -1.23
C LYS A 131 -5.74 -10.63 -2.11
N VAL A 132 -5.91 -11.85 -2.57
CA VAL A 132 -7.03 -12.30 -3.39
C VAL A 132 -8.04 -13.00 -2.49
N VAL A 133 -9.19 -12.36 -2.24
CA VAL A 133 -10.28 -12.92 -1.42
C VAL A 133 -11.54 -12.97 -2.28
N ASN A 134 -12.09 -14.18 -2.50
CA ASN A 134 -13.33 -14.36 -3.27
C ASN A 134 -13.33 -13.70 -4.66
N GLY A 135 -12.18 -13.67 -5.34
CA GLY A 135 -12.02 -13.04 -6.65
C GLY A 135 -11.86 -11.51 -6.60
N GLN A 136 -11.89 -10.89 -5.43
CA GLN A 136 -11.55 -9.49 -5.21
C GLN A 136 -10.07 -9.37 -4.83
N ILE A 137 -9.43 -8.30 -5.31
CA ILE A 137 -8.03 -7.99 -5.03
C ILE A 137 -7.99 -6.84 -4.03
N LYS A 138 -7.42 -7.07 -2.84
CA LYS A 138 -7.20 -6.06 -1.81
C LYS A 138 -5.71 -5.79 -1.69
N THR A 139 -5.29 -4.53 -1.69
CA THR A 139 -3.90 -4.16 -1.38
C THR A 139 -3.70 -4.17 0.13
N GLU A 140 -2.69 -4.88 0.63
CA GLU A 140 -2.35 -4.95 2.06
C GLU A 140 -1.14 -4.09 2.42
N GLU A 141 -0.15 -3.99 1.53
CA GLU A 141 1.07 -3.23 1.79
C GLU A 141 1.57 -2.51 0.53
N VAL A 142 2.23 -1.37 0.73
CA VAL A 142 2.92 -0.62 -0.32
C VAL A 142 4.37 -0.42 0.09
N LEU A 143 5.29 -0.73 -0.83
CA LEU A 143 6.69 -0.37 -0.72
C LEU A 143 7.00 0.75 -1.70
N THR A 144 7.64 1.80 -1.20
CA THR A 144 8.22 2.85 -2.04
C THR A 144 9.68 3.02 -1.67
N ASN A 145 10.59 2.81 -2.64
CA ASN A 145 12.04 2.94 -2.45
C ASN A 145 12.57 2.19 -1.21
N GLY A 146 12.01 1.02 -0.93
CA GLY A 146 12.42 0.18 0.19
C GLY A 146 11.79 0.54 1.54
N ARG A 147 10.92 1.54 1.62
CA ARG A 147 10.08 1.81 2.80
C ARG A 147 8.75 1.11 2.62
N VAL A 148 8.47 0.13 3.47
CA VAL A 148 7.17 -0.55 3.53
C VAL A 148 6.23 0.27 4.39
N THR A 149 5.04 0.52 3.87
CA THR A 149 3.92 1.15 4.53
C THR A 149 2.78 0.13 4.49
N PRO A 150 2.37 -0.46 5.62
CA PRO A 150 1.15 -1.25 5.65
C PRO A 150 -0.01 -0.30 5.32
N LEU A 151 -0.87 -0.73 4.39
CA LEU A 151 -2.14 -0.05 4.20
C LEU A 151 -3.05 -0.58 5.31
N SER A 152 -3.04 0.10 6.45
CA SER A 152 -4.17 0.07 7.38
C SER A 152 -5.44 0.52 6.63
N GLY A 153 -6.62 0.21 7.17
CA GLY A 153 -7.87 0.14 6.39
C GLY A 153 -8.32 1.46 5.74
N CYS A 154 -7.68 2.58 6.06
CA CYS A 154 -8.02 3.91 5.58
C CYS A 154 -7.22 4.37 4.35
N GLN A 155 -7.93 4.81 3.31
CA GLN A 155 -7.33 5.49 2.17
C GLN A 155 -7.16 6.97 2.48
N HIS A 156 -6.01 7.53 2.12
CA HIS A 156 -5.73 8.97 2.19
C HIS A 156 -5.41 9.54 0.81
N GLU A 157 -6.44 9.99 0.10
CA GLU A 157 -6.30 10.58 -1.24
C GLU A 157 -5.81 12.03 -1.23
N CYS A 158 -5.97 12.76 -0.12
CA CYS A 158 -5.66 14.18 -0.01
C CYS A 158 -5.28 14.55 1.43
N SER A 159 -4.51 15.62 1.62
CA SER A 159 -4.25 16.20 2.96
C SER A 159 -4.84 17.60 3.09
N THR A 160 -5.06 18.26 1.96
CA THR A 160 -5.55 19.63 1.86
C THR A 160 -6.49 19.78 0.67
N ALA A 161 -7.34 20.80 0.68
CA ALA A 161 -8.27 21.05 -0.43
C ALA A 161 -7.55 21.31 -1.78
N SER A 162 -6.33 21.84 -1.75
CA SER A 162 -5.52 22.06 -2.95
C SER A 162 -5.13 20.77 -3.66
N ASP A 163 -5.10 19.63 -2.96
CA ASP A 163 -4.77 18.33 -3.54
C ASP A 163 -5.89 17.81 -4.46
N CYS A 164 -7.10 18.35 -4.32
CA CYS A 164 -8.31 17.91 -5.04
C CYS A 164 -8.64 18.77 -6.27
N GLY A 165 -7.76 19.69 -6.69
CA GLY A 165 -8.00 20.54 -7.86
C GLY A 165 -9.09 21.60 -7.69
N PRO A 166 -9.43 22.36 -8.76
CA PRO A 166 -10.43 23.42 -8.70
C PRO A 166 -11.82 22.84 -8.37
N PHE A 167 -12.51 23.43 -7.38
CA PHE A 167 -13.83 23.00 -6.89
C PHE A 167 -13.85 21.65 -6.15
N GLY A 168 -12.69 21.08 -5.84
CA GLY A 168 -12.54 19.91 -4.96
C GLY A 168 -12.35 20.33 -3.50
N ARG A 169 -12.81 19.49 -2.58
CA ARG A 169 -12.53 19.59 -1.14
C ARG A 169 -12.04 18.25 -0.62
N CYS A 170 -11.05 18.30 0.26
CA CYS A 170 -10.57 17.11 0.94
C CYS A 170 -11.49 16.83 2.13
N ILE A 171 -12.17 15.69 2.12
CA ILE A 171 -13.12 15.29 3.17
C ILE A 171 -12.51 14.16 3.99
N PRO A 172 -12.39 14.32 5.32
CA PRO A 172 -12.04 13.23 6.20
C PRO A 172 -13.24 12.29 6.38
N TYR A 173 -12.98 10.99 6.45
CA TYR A 173 -13.96 9.97 6.78
C TYR A 173 -13.36 8.99 7.77
N CYS A 174 -14.18 8.42 8.64
CA CYS A 174 -13.71 7.39 9.56
C CYS A 174 -13.79 6.02 8.89
N CYS A 175 -12.71 5.25 8.91
CA CYS A 175 -12.69 3.90 8.33
C CYS A 175 -12.52 2.80 9.37
N ASP A 176 -12.12 3.14 10.60
CA ASP A 176 -12.26 2.24 11.73
C ASP A 176 -12.78 2.96 12.98
N HIS A 177 -13.72 2.31 13.66
CA HIS A 177 -14.43 2.85 14.80
C HIS A 177 -14.21 1.98 16.04
N ASP A 178 -13.91 2.62 17.17
CA ASP A 178 -13.95 1.95 18.47
C ASP A 178 -15.42 1.70 18.86
N TRP A 179 -15.89 0.49 18.60
CA TRP A 179 -17.24 0.06 18.97
C TRP A 179 -17.48 0.05 20.48
N GLY A 180 -16.43 -0.11 21.30
CA GLY A 180 -16.51 0.02 22.75
C GLY A 180 -16.77 1.48 23.16
N CYS A 181 -16.04 2.42 22.57
CA CYS A 181 -16.27 3.86 22.74
C CYS A 181 -17.67 4.24 22.25
N ILE A 182 -18.09 3.82 21.06
CA ILE A 182 -19.44 4.10 20.52
C ILE A 182 -20.51 3.53 21.45
N ALA A 183 -20.38 2.27 21.88
CA ALA A 183 -21.35 1.65 22.77
C ALA A 183 -21.41 2.32 24.14
N SER A 184 -20.28 2.81 24.68
CA SER A 184 -20.25 3.57 25.92
C SER A 184 -20.88 4.96 25.78
N CYS A 185 -20.59 5.65 24.67
CA CYS A 185 -21.06 7.00 24.37
C CYS A 185 -22.56 7.02 24.01
N CYS A 186 -23.05 5.99 23.30
CA CYS A 186 -24.46 5.78 23.01
C CYS A 186 -25.20 5.00 24.11
N GLY A 187 -24.51 4.47 25.11
CA GLY A 187 -25.08 3.59 26.14
C GLY A 187 -26.19 4.28 26.94
N ASP A 188 -26.03 5.58 27.20
CA ASP A 188 -27.01 6.41 27.90
C ASP A 188 -28.32 6.58 27.11
N CYS A 189 -28.30 6.37 25.78
CA CYS A 189 -29.51 6.37 24.96
C CYS A 189 -30.41 5.16 25.27
N ALA A 190 -29.86 4.04 25.77
CA ALA A 190 -30.64 2.85 26.08
C ALA A 190 -31.70 3.11 27.17
N PHE A 191 -31.40 3.97 28.14
CA PHE A 191 -32.34 4.33 29.20
C PHE A 191 -33.50 5.19 28.65
N SER A 192 -33.19 6.19 27.83
CA SER A 192 -34.17 7.07 27.20
C SER A 192 -35.09 6.30 26.23
N CYS A 193 -34.50 5.42 25.41
CA CYS A 193 -35.24 4.57 24.48
C CYS A 193 -36.05 3.47 25.20
N GLY A 194 -35.57 2.94 26.32
CA GLY A 194 -36.33 2.05 27.18
C GLY A 194 -37.56 2.72 27.81
N SER A 195 -37.45 3.99 28.20
CA SER A 195 -38.58 4.80 28.67
C SER A 195 -39.62 5.04 27.56
N CYS A 196 -39.16 5.28 26.33
CA CYS A 196 -40.05 5.38 25.16
C CYS A 196 -40.85 4.10 24.91
N MET A 197 -40.19 2.93 24.92
CA MET A 197 -40.86 1.64 24.71
C MET A 197 -41.92 1.33 25.77
N ARG A 198 -41.85 1.96 26.95
CA ARG A 198 -42.86 1.85 28.01
C ARG A 198 -44.01 2.88 27.87
N GLY A 199 -44.06 3.63 26.78
CA GLY A 199 -45.15 4.57 26.46
C GLY A 199 -44.95 5.99 27.00
N ASN A 200 -43.75 6.35 27.47
CA ASN A 200 -43.48 7.72 27.93
C ASN A 200 -43.08 8.62 26.76
N ALA A 201 -43.96 9.58 26.41
CA ALA A 201 -43.73 10.53 25.32
C ALA A 201 -42.45 11.38 25.51
N GLY A 202 -42.12 11.77 26.75
CA GLY A 202 -40.87 12.47 27.06
C GLY A 202 -39.63 11.60 26.82
N GLY A 203 -39.72 10.31 27.16
CA GLY A 203 -38.69 9.33 26.84
C GLY A 203 -38.48 9.13 25.33
N CYS A 204 -39.56 9.18 24.54
CA CYS A 204 -39.48 9.09 23.09
C CYS A 204 -38.76 10.28 22.46
N ALA A 205 -39.05 11.51 22.92
CA ALA A 205 -38.35 12.70 22.43
C ALA A 205 -36.84 12.65 22.75
N SER A 206 -36.48 12.25 23.98
CA SER A 206 -35.08 12.10 24.39
C SER A 206 -34.35 10.98 23.65
N CYS A 207 -35.02 9.85 23.39
CA CYS A 207 -34.46 8.76 22.58
C CYS A 207 -34.15 9.23 21.15
N LEU A 208 -35.10 9.93 20.51
CA LEU A 208 -34.95 10.45 19.15
C LEU A 208 -33.78 11.45 19.05
N TYR A 209 -33.66 12.36 20.00
CA TYR A 209 -32.53 13.29 20.08
C TYR A 209 -31.19 12.56 20.25
N CYS A 210 -31.15 11.55 21.14
CA CYS A 210 -29.93 10.81 21.42
C CYS A 210 -29.44 10.02 20.19
N VAL A 211 -30.36 9.36 19.47
CA VAL A 211 -30.03 8.58 18.26
C VAL A 211 -29.68 9.47 17.06
N LEU A 212 -30.31 10.63 16.90
CA LEU A 212 -30.09 11.50 15.73
C LEU A 212 -28.95 12.51 15.92
N VAL A 213 -28.56 12.83 17.15
CA VAL A 213 -27.58 13.89 17.44
C VAL A 213 -26.39 13.35 18.20
N SER A 214 -26.63 12.68 19.33
CA SER A 214 -25.55 12.23 20.22
C SER A 214 -24.76 11.07 19.61
N CYS A 215 -25.44 10.05 19.10
CA CYS A 215 -24.78 8.86 18.54
C CYS A 215 -23.96 9.13 17.26
N PRO A 216 -24.44 9.94 16.30
CA PRO A 216 -23.61 10.33 15.15
C PRO A 216 -22.38 11.13 15.57
N TYR A 217 -22.49 11.98 16.59
CA TYR A 217 -21.35 12.69 17.17
C TYR A 217 -20.37 11.71 17.84
N CYS A 218 -20.86 10.72 18.59
CA CYS A 218 -20.04 9.65 19.16
C CYS A 218 -19.30 8.86 18.07
N ALA A 219 -19.94 8.56 16.95
CA ALA A 219 -19.30 7.87 15.83
C ALA A 219 -18.13 8.68 15.25
N THR A 220 -18.24 10.02 15.20
CA THR A 220 -17.14 10.89 14.79
C THR A 220 -16.01 11.01 15.82
N SER A 221 -16.32 11.00 17.12
CA SER A 221 -15.31 11.13 18.19
C SER A 221 -14.62 9.82 18.56
N CYS A 222 -15.24 8.68 18.27
CA CYS A 222 -14.72 7.34 18.52
C CYS A 222 -14.03 6.75 17.28
N CYS A 223 -13.47 7.61 16.43
CA CYS A 223 -12.73 7.17 15.27
C CYS A 223 -11.31 6.76 15.68
N GLU A 224 -10.92 5.52 15.41
CA GLU A 224 -9.55 5.03 15.66
C GLU A 224 -8.64 5.29 14.46
N GLU A 225 -9.20 5.24 13.25
CA GLU A 225 -8.47 5.46 12.00
C GLU A 225 -9.30 6.34 11.06
N GLU A 226 -8.76 7.51 10.70
CA GLU A 226 -9.33 8.43 9.73
C GLU A 226 -8.69 8.22 8.37
N GLY A 227 -9.49 8.29 7.30
CA GLY A 227 -9.07 8.40 5.91
C GLY A 227 -9.51 9.73 5.31
N THR A 228 -9.14 10.01 4.07
CA THR A 228 -9.48 11.25 3.36
C THR A 228 -9.75 10.99 1.88
N TYR A 229 -10.79 11.61 1.31
CA TYR A 229 -11.10 11.53 -0.12
C TYR A 229 -11.37 12.91 -0.74
N CYS A 230 -11.21 13.02 -2.06
CA CYS A 230 -11.54 14.25 -2.78
C CYS A 230 -13.01 14.27 -3.21
N ASP A 231 -13.79 15.18 -2.63
CA ASP A 231 -15.17 15.45 -3.02
C ASP A 231 -15.24 16.65 -3.96
N TYR A 232 -15.88 16.48 -5.11
CA TYR A 232 -16.05 17.55 -6.08
C TYR A 232 -17.48 18.07 -5.97
N LEU A 233 -17.64 19.37 -5.77
CA LEU A 233 -18.96 20.00 -5.83
C LEU A 233 -19.52 19.82 -7.24
N SER A 234 -20.33 18.78 -7.45
CA SER A 234 -21.16 18.71 -8.65
C SER A 234 -22.07 19.93 -8.62
N PRO A 235 -22.12 20.78 -9.67
CA PRO A 235 -23.23 21.69 -9.80
C PRO A 235 -24.49 20.81 -9.83
N GLY A 236 -25.38 21.02 -8.85
CA GLY A 236 -26.69 20.37 -8.88
C GLY A 236 -27.43 20.75 -10.18
N PRO A 237 -28.39 19.92 -10.62
CA PRO A 237 -29.24 20.26 -11.76
C PRO A 237 -29.98 21.60 -11.57
#